data_AF-A0A930FD22-F1
#
_entry.id   AF-A0A930FD22-F1
#
_cell.length_a   1.000
_cell.length_b   1.000
_cell.length_c   1.000
_cell.angle_alpha   90.00
_cell.angle_beta   90.00
_cell.angle_gamma   90.00
#
_symmetry.space_group_name_H-M   'P 1'
#
loop_
_entity.id
_entity.type
_entity.pdbx_description
1 polymer ?
#
loop_
_entity_poly.entity_id
_entity_poly.type
_entity_poly.pdbx_seq_one_letter_code
_entity_poly.pdbx_strand_id
1 'polypeptide(L)' 'MENLVVSVFNTESEAYQSFADLKAFRQTQTTKVAQIALVKNENGHIVEKERYDFE' A
#
# COMPACT_ATOMS: atom_id res chain seq x y z
N MET A 1 12.94 12.97 -6.52
CA MET A 1 12.06 13.35 -5.41
C MET A 1 11.13 12.17 -5.19
N GLU A 2 11.13 11.60 -3.99
CA GLU A 2 10.31 10.44 -3.65
C GLU A 2 9.00 10.95 -3.04
N ASN A 3 7.87 10.50 -3.58
CA ASN A 3 6.55 10.90 -3.11
C ASN A 3 5.93 9.76 -2.30
N LEU A 4 5.34 10.09 -1.14
CA LEU A 4 4.62 9.14 -0.30
C LEU A 4 3.12 9.48 -0.30
N VAL A 5 2.29 8.47 -0.53
CA VAL A 5 0.83 8.56 -0.40
C VAL A 5 0.40 7.57 0.68
N VAL A 6 -0.43 8.00 1.62
CA VAL A 6 -0.91 7.19 2.74
C VAL A 6 -2.43 7.23 2.81
N SER A 7 -3.04 6.06 2.94
CA SER A 7 -4.47 5.89 3.22
C SER A 7 -4.64 5.13 4.52
N VAL A 8 -5.53 5.60 5.40
CA VAL A 8 -5.85 4.96 6.68
C VAL A 8 -7.27 4.43 6.61
N PHE A 9 -7.45 3.17 7.01
CA PHE A 9 -8.73 2.46 6.96
C PHE A 9 -9.18 2.12 8.38
N ASN A 10 -10.48 2.21 8.62
CA ASN A 10 -11.07 1.80 9.91
C ASN A 10 -11.32 0.29 9.96
N THR A 11 -11.49 -0.35 8.80
CA THR A 11 -11.74 -1.78 8.68
C THR A 11 -10.59 -2.47 7.99
N GLU A 12 -10.16 -3.61 8.53
CA GLU A 12 -9.03 -4.38 8.00
C GLU A 12 -9.33 -4.88 6.57
N SER A 13 -10.54 -5.36 6.29
CA SER A 13 -10.92 -5.83 4.95
C SER A 13 -10.82 -4.76 3.87
N GLU A 14 -11.14 -3.50 4.17
CA GLU A 14 -11.05 -2.37 3.23
C GLU A 14 -9.58 -2.08 2.86
N ALA A 15 -8.69 -2.17 3.84
CA ALA A 15 -7.25 -2.00 3.62
C ALA A 15 -6.71 -3.12 2.72
N TYR A 16 -7.07 -4.37 3.00
CA TYR A 16 -6.65 -5.52 2.19
C TYR A 16 -7.21 -5.47 0.75
N GLN A 17 -8.48 -5.09 0.58
CA GLN A 17 -9.08 -4.93 -0.75
C GLN A 17 -8.35 -3.83 -1.54
N SER A 18 -8.15 -2.66 -0.93
CA SER A 18 -7.46 -1.54 -1.58
C SER A 18 -6.01 -1.88 -1.93
N PHE A 19 -5.31 -2.63 -1.07
CA PHE A 19 -3.97 -3.12 -1.35
C PHE A 19 -3.94 -4.11 -2.52
N ALA A 20 -4.91 -5.03 -2.60
CA ALA A 20 -5.03 -5.95 -3.73
C ALA A 20 -5.31 -5.21 -5.05
N ASP A 21 -6.18 -4.19 -5.03
CA ASP A 21 -6.48 -3.36 -6.19
C ASP A 21 -5.24 -2.57 -6.65
N LEU A 22 -4.45 -2.03 -5.71
CA LEU A 22 -3.19 -1.36 -6.01
C LEU A 22 -2.15 -2.31 -6.60
N LYS A 23 -2.02 -3.55 -6.09
CA LYS A 23 -1.12 -4.56 -6.70
C LYS A 23 -1.47 -4.84 -8.16
N ALA A 24 -2.76 -4.81 -8.52
CA ALA A 24 -3.22 -4.99 -9.89
C ALA A 24 -3.05 -3.74 -10.78
N PHE A 25 -2.57 -2.62 -10.22
CA PHE A 25 -2.37 -1.40 -10.97
C PHE A 25 -1.33 -1.57 -12.09
N ARG A 26 -1.77 -1.32 -13.32
CA ARG A 26 -0.88 -1.31 -14.47
C ARG A 26 -0.14 0.02 -14.55
N GLN A 27 1.18 -0.04 -14.37
CA GLN A 27 2.11 1.07 -14.54
C GLN A 27 1.88 1.78 -15.88
N THR A 28 1.84 3.12 -15.87
CA THR A 28 1.63 3.94 -17.08
C THR A 28 2.86 4.78 -17.40
N GLN A 29 2.83 5.58 -18.47
CA GLN A 29 3.93 6.50 -18.80
C GLN A 29 4.04 7.67 -17.80
N THR A 30 2.92 8.11 -17.23
CA THR A 30 2.86 9.29 -16.35
C THR A 30 2.70 8.94 -14.88
N THR A 31 2.35 7.69 -14.57
CA THR A 31 2.14 7.23 -13.21
C THR A 31 2.96 5.97 -12.99
N LYS A 32 3.98 6.12 -12.14
CA LYS A 32 4.81 5.02 -11.66
C LYS A 32 4.69 4.87 -10.16
N VAL A 33 4.43 3.65 -9.71
CA VAL A 33 4.44 3.28 -8.28
C VAL A 33 5.64 2.37 -8.08
N ALA A 34 6.56 2.76 -7.21
CA ALA A 34 7.76 1.97 -6.93
C ALA A 34 7.44 0.77 -6.02
N GLN A 35 6.75 1.02 -4.91
CA GLN A 35 6.39 0.02 -3.92
C GLN A 35 5.10 0.41 -3.21
N ILE A 36 4.39 -0.59 -2.69
CA ILE A 36 3.28 -0.41 -1.75
C ILE A 36 3.49 -1.33 -0.55
N ALA A 37 3.08 -0.88 0.63
CA ALA A 37 3.11 -1.68 1.84
C ALA A 37 1.78 -1.57 2.58
N LEU A 38 1.27 -2.72 3.03
CA LEU A 38 0.17 -2.80 3.98
C LEU A 38 0.78 -2.92 5.37
N VAL A 39 0.41 -1.99 6.25
CA VAL A 39 0.90 -1.95 7.64
C VAL A 39 -0.27 -1.92 8.61
N LYS A 40 -0.03 -2.40 9.84
CA LYS A 40 -1.01 -2.39 10.93
C LYS A 40 -0.40 -1.77 12.17
N ASN A 41 -1.19 -1.03 12.94
CA ASN A 41 -0.81 -0.63 14.29
C ASN A 41 -1.13 -1.79 15.24
N GLU A 42 -0.09 -2.38 15.82
CA GLU A 42 -0.21 -3.39 16.86
C GLU A 42 0.43 -2.85 18.14
N ASN A 43 -0.41 -2.57 19.14
CA ASN A 43 0.02 -2.06 20.45
C ASN A 43 0.91 -0.81 20.37
N GLY A 44 0.60 0.13 19.48
CA GLY A 44 1.35 1.37 19.29
C GLY A 44 2.52 1.25 18.31
N HIS A 45 2.75 0.09 17.71
CA HIS A 45 3.84 -0.15 16.77
C HIS A 45 3.31 -0.40 15.36
N ILE A 46 3.94 0.23 14.37
CA ILE A 46 3.64 -0.05 12.96
C ILE A 46 4.36 -1.35 12.58
N VAL A 47 3.57 -2.37 12.24
CA VAL A 47 4.05 -3.68 11.79
C VAL A 47 3.67 -3.86 10.33
N GLU A 48 4.66 -4.19 9.49
CA GLU A 48 4.40 -4.54 8.10
C GLU A 48 3.68 -5.90 8.01
N LYS A 49 2.59 -5.93 7.24
CA LYS A 49 1.82 -7.15 6.97
C LYS A 49 2.16 -7.72 5.61
N GLU A 50 2.27 -6.86 4.61
CA GLU A 50 2.63 -7.25 3.25
C GLU A 50 3.29 -6.08 2.53
N ARG A 51 4.19 -6.39 1.59
CA ARG A 51 4.81 -5.42 0.69
C ARG A 51 4.79 -5.97 -0.73
N TYR A 52 4.67 -5.07 -1.68
CA TYR A 52 4.81 -5.37 -3.09
C TYR A 52 5.65 -4.30 -3.79
N ASP A 53 6.75 -4.73 -4.41
CA ASP A 53 7.61 -3.92 -5.24
C ASP A 53 7.22 -4.12 -6.70
N PHE A 54 6.98 -3.02 -7.44
CA PHE A 54 6.64 -3.10 -8.85
C PHE A 54 7.90 -3.13 -9.70
N GLU A 55 7.91 -3.96 -10.75
CA GLU A 55 8.97 -4.00 -11.78
C GLU A 55 8.96 -2.77 -12.70
#